data_AF-A0A2A2KS45-F1
#
_entry.id   AF-A0A2A2KS45-F1
#
_cell.length_a   1.000
_cell.length_b   1.000
_cell.length_c   1.000
_cell.angle_alpha   90.00
_cell.angle_beta   90.00
_cell.angle_gamma   90.00
#
_symmetry.space_group_name_H-M   'P 1'
#
loop_
_entity.id
_entity.type
_entity.pdbx_description
1 polymer ?
#
loop_
_entity_poly.entity_id
_entity_poly.type
_entity_poly.pdbx_seq_one_letter_code
_entity_poly.pdbx_strand_id
1 'polypeptide(L)'
;MWCMRVHTCRVDDGSGTEFVVLDERGCSVDQFLLDNLDYAPSGLFAQKESHAFKFSDRLVVNFECSIRIDLKENGQCPTESHEVKVRSSSLQIQDPQIKPFNLSDLKTPAPEYCISRTVAISSTICLALFSSLIGATVVILVFYLRDH
;
A
#
# COMPACT_ATOMS: atom_id res chain seq x y z
N MET A 1 -18.68 -17.42 0.98
CA MET A 1 -18.97 -15.97 0.81
C MET A 1 -17.77 -15.33 0.11
N TRP A 2 -17.90 -14.24 -0.67
CA TRP A 2 -16.81 -13.73 -1.53
C TRP A 2 -16.08 -12.53 -0.90
N CYS A 3 -14.92 -12.16 -1.44
CA CYS A 3 -14.15 -10.96 -1.13
C CYS A 3 -13.74 -10.22 -2.40
N MET A 4 -13.55 -8.92 -2.29
CA MET A 4 -12.92 -8.06 -3.27
C MET A 4 -11.69 -7.40 -2.65
N ARG A 5 -10.58 -7.36 -3.39
CA ARG A 5 -9.38 -6.59 -3.05
C ARG A 5 -9.03 -5.68 -4.22
N VAL A 6 -8.71 -4.43 -3.95
CA VAL A 6 -8.14 -3.53 -4.96
C VAL A 6 -6.68 -3.92 -5.19
N HIS A 7 -6.29 -4.02 -6.46
CA HIS A 7 -4.95 -4.33 -6.90
C HIS A 7 -4.20 -3.02 -7.19
N THR A 8 -3.49 -2.96 -8.30
CA THR A 8 -2.83 -1.76 -8.79
C THR A 8 -3.86 -0.70 -9.21
N CYS A 9 -3.62 0.52 -8.77
CA CYS A 9 -4.30 1.72 -9.25
C CYS A 9 -3.28 2.66 -9.89
N ARG A 10 -3.65 3.20 -11.04
CA ARG A 10 -2.86 4.12 -11.85
C ARG A 10 -3.62 5.40 -12.07
N VAL A 11 -2.87 6.49 -12.19
CA VAL A 11 -3.40 7.81 -12.44
C VAL A 11 -2.71 8.39 -13.66
N ASP A 12 -3.50 8.83 -14.64
CA ASP A 12 -3.00 9.52 -15.82
C ASP A 12 -3.67 10.88 -16.02
N ASP A 13 -2.97 11.78 -16.69
CA ASP A 13 -3.43 13.13 -17.05
C ASP A 13 -3.89 13.24 -18.51
N GLY A 14 -4.07 12.09 -19.19
CA GLY A 14 -4.38 12.00 -20.62
C GLY A 14 -3.22 12.34 -21.56
N SER A 15 -2.04 12.71 -21.05
CA SER A 15 -0.85 13.00 -21.88
C SER A 15 -0.03 11.74 -22.23
N GLY A 16 -0.41 10.59 -21.66
CA GLY A 16 0.34 9.34 -21.75
C GLY A 16 1.32 9.12 -20.58
N THR A 17 1.39 10.06 -19.63
CA THR A 17 2.15 9.88 -18.39
C THR A 17 1.25 9.21 -17.35
N GLU A 18 1.71 8.10 -16.77
CA GLU A 18 0.98 7.31 -15.79
C GLU A 18 1.79 7.15 -14.50
N PHE A 19 1.11 7.31 -13.35
CA PHE A 19 1.69 7.12 -12.03
C PHE A 19 0.93 6.05 -11.25
N VAL A 20 1.65 5.12 -10.63
CA VAL A 20 1.05 4.09 -9.78
C VAL A 20 0.80 4.67 -8.39
N VAL A 21 -0.46 4.67 -7.94
CA VAL A 21 -0.86 5.16 -6.62
C VAL A 21 -1.14 4.03 -5.62
N LEU A 22 -1.57 2.86 -6.10
CA LEU A 22 -1.63 1.63 -5.32
C LEU A 22 -0.79 0.54 -6.01
N ASP A 23 0.00 -0.20 -5.23
CA ASP A 23 0.86 -1.29 -5.72
C ASP A 23 0.06 -2.56 -6.07
N GLU A 24 0.76 -3.61 -6.54
CA GLU A 24 0.17 -4.92 -6.89
C GLU A 24 -0.42 -5.70 -5.69
N ARG A 25 -0.30 -5.15 -4.49
CA ARG A 25 -0.97 -5.70 -3.32
C ARG A 25 -2.21 -4.89 -3.00
N GLY A 26 -2.33 -3.66 -3.51
CA GLY A 26 -3.40 -2.72 -3.17
C GLY A 26 -3.02 -1.80 -2.02
N CYS A 27 -1.72 -1.70 -1.68
CA CYS A 27 -1.21 -0.76 -0.70
C CYS A 27 -0.86 0.56 -1.37
N SER A 28 -1.01 1.64 -0.61
CA SER A 28 -0.57 2.96 -1.05
C SER A 28 0.95 3.00 -1.26
N VAL A 29 1.36 3.54 -2.41
CA VAL A 29 2.76 3.86 -2.71
C VAL A 29 3.18 5.16 -2.01
N ASP A 30 2.26 6.11 -1.87
CA ASP A 30 2.47 7.40 -1.21
C ASP A 30 1.26 7.78 -0.34
N GLN A 31 1.42 7.62 0.97
CA GLN A 31 0.38 7.88 1.96
C GLN A 31 0.02 9.37 2.10
N PHE A 32 0.83 10.29 1.57
CA PHE A 32 0.49 11.71 1.54
C PHE A 32 -0.52 12.04 0.44
N LEU A 33 -0.49 11.30 -0.67
CA LEU A 33 -1.40 11.50 -1.80
C LEU A 33 -2.70 10.70 -1.63
N LEU A 34 -2.57 9.44 -1.25
CA LEU A 34 -3.69 8.52 -1.03
C LEU A 34 -3.28 7.54 0.05
N ASP A 35 -3.92 7.55 1.21
CA ASP A 35 -3.62 6.55 2.24
C ASP A 35 -4.21 5.17 1.88
N ASN A 36 -3.88 4.13 2.63
CA ASN A 36 -4.37 2.77 2.38
C ASN A 36 -5.89 2.70 2.43
N LEU A 37 -6.48 1.95 1.49
CA LEU A 37 -7.93 1.82 1.37
C LEU A 37 -8.55 1.15 2.60
N ASP A 38 -9.69 1.69 3.02
CA ASP A 38 -10.53 1.10 4.03
C ASP A 38 -11.56 0.20 3.32
N TYR A 39 -11.80 -1.00 3.85
CA TYR A 39 -12.74 -1.96 3.26
C TYR A 39 -14.04 -2.01 4.08
N ALA A 40 -15.17 -2.15 3.41
CA ALA A 40 -16.45 -2.37 4.09
C ALA A 40 -16.47 -3.77 4.74
N PRO A 41 -17.22 -3.98 5.83
CA PRO A 41 -17.34 -5.29 6.49
C PRO A 41 -17.88 -6.40 5.57
N SER A 42 -18.66 -6.03 4.55
CA SER A 42 -19.13 -6.96 3.51
C SER A 42 -17.98 -7.56 2.70
N GLY A 43 -16.85 -6.87 2.61
CA GLY A 43 -15.68 -7.25 1.82
C GLY A 43 -15.85 -7.06 0.31
N LEU A 44 -16.87 -6.33 -0.14
CA LEU A 44 -17.16 -6.09 -1.56
C LEU A 44 -17.11 -4.60 -1.94
N PHE A 45 -16.68 -3.75 -1.02
CA PHE A 45 -16.57 -2.31 -1.23
C PHE A 45 -15.32 -1.80 -0.52
N ALA A 46 -14.61 -0.86 -1.15
CA ALA A 46 -13.41 -0.23 -0.62
C ALA A 46 -13.43 1.25 -0.99
N GLN A 47 -12.98 2.12 -0.09
CA GLN A 47 -12.80 3.54 -0.36
C GLN A 47 -11.71 4.14 0.52
N LYS A 48 -11.27 5.34 0.14
CA LYS A 48 -10.45 6.21 0.99
C LYS A 48 -10.71 7.65 0.60
N GLU A 49 -10.62 8.55 1.57
CA GLU A 49 -10.55 9.98 1.29
C GLU A 49 -9.13 10.32 0.84
N SER A 50 -8.99 11.01 -0.29
CA SER A 50 -7.71 11.49 -0.80
C SER A 50 -7.69 13.01 -0.88
N HIS A 51 -6.49 13.57 -0.79
CA HIS A 51 -6.32 14.98 -1.08
C HIS A 51 -6.38 15.21 -2.59
N ALA A 52 -7.15 16.21 -3.02
CA ALA A 52 -7.19 16.58 -4.43
C ALA A 52 -5.81 17.11 -4.85
N PHE A 53 -5.16 16.43 -5.80
CA PHE A 53 -3.91 16.87 -6.42
C PHE A 53 -4.17 17.29 -7.86
N LYS A 54 -3.49 18.35 -8.31
CA LYS A 54 -3.55 18.86 -9.67
C LYS A 54 -2.18 18.74 -10.32
N PHE A 55 -2.11 18.07 -11.46
CA PHE A 55 -0.96 18.18 -12.35
C PHE A 55 -1.01 19.54 -13.07
N SER A 56 0.13 20.23 -13.13
CA SER A 56 0.20 21.56 -13.75
C SER A 56 -0.35 21.53 -15.18
N ASP A 57 -1.19 22.53 -15.49
CA ASP A 57 -1.82 22.79 -16.79
C ASP A 57 -2.83 21.76 -17.35
N ARG A 58 -3.22 20.73 -16.58
CA ARG A 58 -4.26 19.77 -16.98
C ARG A 58 -5.47 19.81 -16.03
N LEU A 59 -6.67 19.69 -16.61
CA LEU A 59 -7.96 19.76 -15.91
C LEU A 59 -8.62 18.39 -15.70
N VAL A 60 -8.03 17.32 -16.25
CA VAL A 60 -8.57 15.96 -16.21
C VAL A 60 -7.54 15.05 -15.55
N VAL A 61 -8.00 14.24 -14.60
CA VAL A 61 -7.21 13.21 -13.93
C VAL A 61 -8.01 11.91 -14.01
N ASN A 62 -7.46 10.89 -14.66
CA ASN A 62 -8.09 9.59 -14.80
C ASN A 62 -7.51 8.65 -13.74
N PHE A 63 -8.39 7.92 -13.06
CA PHE A 63 -8.00 6.86 -12.13
C PHE A 63 -8.39 5.51 -12.74
N GLU A 64 -7.42 4.64 -13.01
CA GLU A 64 -7.65 3.27 -13.47
C GLU A 64 -7.19 2.28 -12.39
N CYS A 65 -8.13 1.53 -11.82
CA CYS A 65 -7.85 0.53 -10.78
C CYS A 65 -8.24 -0.86 -11.25
N SER A 66 -7.36 -1.85 -11.05
CA SER A 66 -7.70 -3.27 -11.18
C SER A 66 -8.17 -3.83 -9.83
N ILE A 67 -9.04 -4.84 -9.83
CA ILE A 67 -9.53 -5.48 -8.59
C ILE A 67 -9.45 -7.00 -8.71
N ARG A 68 -9.20 -7.70 -7.61
CA ARG A 68 -9.26 -9.15 -7.50
C ARG A 68 -10.52 -9.56 -6.73
N ILE A 69 -11.16 -10.64 -7.17
CA ILE A 69 -12.32 -11.22 -6.50
C ILE A 69 -11.97 -12.65 -6.10
N ASP A 70 -12.14 -12.94 -4.82
CA ASP A 70 -11.74 -14.19 -4.19
C ASP A 70 -12.90 -14.86 -3.45
N LEU A 71 -12.84 -16.19 -3.33
CA LEU A 71 -13.72 -16.95 -2.46
C LEU A 71 -13.16 -16.93 -1.03
N LYS A 72 -14.01 -16.65 -0.02
CA LYS A 72 -13.62 -16.80 1.38
C LYS A 72 -13.44 -18.27 1.71
N GLU A 73 -12.25 -18.64 2.14
CA GLU A 73 -11.97 -19.92 2.79
C GLU A 73 -11.95 -19.72 4.30
N ASN A 74 -12.68 -20.56 5.04
CA ASN A 74 -12.76 -20.47 6.51
C ASN A 74 -13.18 -19.09 7.06
N GLY A 75 -13.96 -18.33 6.28
CA GLY A 75 -14.40 -16.98 6.65
C GLY A 75 -13.36 -15.88 6.43
N GLN A 76 -12.17 -16.22 5.92
CA GLN A 76 -11.08 -15.28 5.63
C GLN A 76 -10.85 -15.15 4.12
N CYS A 77 -10.34 -14.00 3.69
CA CYS A 77 -9.95 -13.79 2.31
C CYS A 77 -8.52 -14.32 2.08
N PRO A 78 -8.25 -15.07 1.00
CA PRO A 78 -6.90 -15.56 0.67
C PRO A 78 -5.92 -14.40 0.52
N THR A 79 -4.70 -14.52 1.03
CA THR A 79 -3.69 -13.46 0.92
C THR A 79 -3.11 -13.35 -0.49
N GLU A 80 -3.20 -14.42 -1.27
CA GLU A 80 -2.64 -14.59 -2.60
C GLU A 80 -3.80 -14.81 -3.58
N SER A 81 -3.91 -14.01 -4.64
CA SER A 81 -5.06 -14.12 -5.55
C SER A 81 -4.79 -13.84 -7.01
N HIS A 82 -5.61 -14.49 -7.84
CA HIS A 82 -5.60 -14.45 -9.31
C HIS A 82 -6.09 -13.09 -9.82
N GLU A 83 -5.41 -12.55 -10.84
CA GLU A 83 -5.65 -11.19 -11.34
C GLU A 83 -6.85 -11.14 -12.29
N VAL A 84 -7.82 -10.26 -11.99
CA VAL A 84 -8.92 -9.91 -12.89
C VAL A 84 -8.78 -8.43 -13.23
N LYS A 85 -8.65 -8.09 -14.51
CA LYS A 85 -8.57 -6.69 -14.92
C LYS A 85 -9.97 -6.10 -15.02
N VAL A 86 -10.32 -5.21 -14.10
CA VAL A 86 -11.56 -4.41 -14.15
C VAL A 86 -11.17 -2.99 -14.51
N ARG A 87 -11.96 -2.33 -15.36
CA ARG A 87 -11.81 -0.90 -15.64
C ARG A 87 -12.78 -0.12 -14.75
N SER A 88 -12.26 0.78 -13.93
CA SER A 88 -13.08 1.71 -13.15
C SER A 88 -13.04 3.12 -13.77
N SER A 89 -14.08 3.89 -13.49
CA SER A 89 -14.51 5.10 -14.21
C SER A 89 -13.55 6.30 -14.14
N SER A 90 -13.53 7.11 -15.20
CA SER A 90 -12.92 8.45 -15.22
C SER A 90 -13.60 9.39 -14.22
N LEU A 91 -12.84 9.93 -13.27
CA LEU A 91 -13.27 11.03 -12.41
C LEU A 91 -13.03 12.35 -13.14
N GLN A 92 -14.09 12.96 -13.67
CA GLN A 92 -14.03 14.36 -14.08
C GLN A 92 -14.19 15.20 -12.81
N ILE A 93 -13.18 16.01 -12.46
CA ILE A 93 -13.29 16.98 -11.36
C ILE A 93 -14.25 18.10 -11.83
N GLN A 94 -15.56 17.87 -11.69
CA GLN A 94 -16.61 18.85 -11.98
C GLN A 94 -17.56 18.97 -10.78
N ASP A 95 -17.13 19.78 -9.82
CA ASP A 95 -17.91 20.49 -8.78
C ASP A 95 -18.89 19.67 -7.89
N PRO A 96 -19.40 20.19 -6.76
CA PRO A 96 -19.23 19.63 -5.44
C PRO A 96 -20.55 19.02 -4.99
N GLN A 97 -20.93 17.86 -5.52
CA GLN A 97 -22.04 17.09 -4.95
C GLN A 97 -21.58 15.67 -4.64
N ILE A 98 -20.45 15.57 -3.95
CA ILE A 98 -20.11 14.36 -3.22
C ILE A 98 -21.17 14.27 -2.12
N LYS A 99 -22.16 13.40 -2.30
CA LYS A 99 -23.05 13.01 -1.20
C LYS A 99 -22.13 12.64 -0.04
N PRO A 100 -22.28 13.25 1.16
CA PRO A 100 -21.45 12.86 2.30
C PRO A 100 -21.69 11.38 2.55
N PHE A 101 -20.74 10.55 2.13
CA PHE A 101 -20.74 9.14 2.46
C PHE A 101 -20.30 9.08 3.91
N ASN A 102 -21.12 8.48 4.77
CA ASN A 102 -20.83 8.48 6.19
C ASN A 102 -19.57 7.63 6.44
N LEU A 103 -18.54 8.26 7.01
CA LEU A 103 -17.31 7.62 7.46
C LEU A 103 -17.57 6.40 8.38
N SER A 104 -18.74 6.36 9.00
CA SER A 104 -19.26 5.28 9.85
C SER A 104 -19.43 3.92 9.14
N ASP A 105 -19.60 3.91 7.81
CA ASP A 105 -19.86 2.69 7.03
C ASP A 105 -18.58 1.93 6.66
N LEU A 106 -17.41 2.52 6.97
CA LEU A 106 -16.10 1.88 6.80
C LEU A 106 -15.42 1.69 8.14
N LYS A 107 -15.43 0.44 8.58
CA LYS A 107 -14.91 0.05 9.88
C LYS A 107 -13.96 -1.14 9.79
N THR A 108 -13.29 -1.33 8.66
CA THR A 108 -12.23 -2.34 8.58
C THR A 108 -10.94 -1.65 8.15
N PRO A 109 -9.93 -1.59 9.03
CA PRO A 109 -8.63 -1.03 8.68
C PRO A 109 -8.01 -1.82 7.52
N ALA A 110 -7.17 -1.15 6.74
CA ALA A 110 -6.38 -1.75 5.67
C ALA A 110 -5.73 -3.08 6.10
N PRO A 111 -5.51 -4.03 5.17
CA PRO A 111 -4.95 -5.32 5.50
C PRO A 111 -3.55 -5.16 6.12
N GLU A 112 -3.26 -6.00 7.12
CA GLU A 112 -2.10 -5.84 8.03
C GLU A 112 -0.74 -5.84 7.31
N TYR A 113 -0.66 -6.38 6.10
CA TYR A 113 0.56 -6.37 5.28
C TYR A 113 0.87 -5.01 4.63
N CYS A 114 -0.09 -4.08 4.55
CA CYS A 114 0.15 -2.72 4.06
C CYS A 114 0.75 -1.81 5.13
N ILE A 115 0.70 -2.23 6.39
CA ILE A 115 1.34 -1.53 7.48
C ILE A 115 2.81 -1.94 7.45
N SER A 116 3.66 -1.09 6.87
CA SER A 116 5.12 -1.26 6.94
C SER A 116 5.52 -1.18 8.41
N ARG A 117 5.63 -2.34 9.07
CA ARG A 117 6.20 -2.41 10.41
C ARG A 117 7.68 -2.09 10.26
N THR A 118 8.06 -0.84 10.45
CA THR A 118 9.43 -0.53 10.87
C THR A 118 9.64 -1.32 12.15
N VAL A 119 10.34 -2.46 12.06
CA VAL A 119 10.71 -3.24 13.23
C VAL A 119 11.63 -2.32 14.02
N ALA A 120 11.11 -1.67 15.06
CA ALA A 120 11.92 -0.95 16.02
C ALA A 120 12.78 -1.99 16.73
N ILE A 121 13.98 -2.22 16.20
CA ILE A 121 14.96 -3.11 16.83
C ILE A 121 15.29 -2.48 18.19
N SER A 122 15.06 -3.22 19.27
CA SER A 122 15.39 -2.74 20.62
C SER A 122 16.82 -2.25 20.68
N SER A 123 17.09 -1.17 21.43
CA SER A 123 18.43 -0.64 21.66
C SER A 123 19.42 -1.72 22.11
N THR A 124 18.96 -2.71 22.89
CA THR A 124 19.76 -3.87 23.30
C THR A 124 20.18 -4.77 22.14
N ILE A 125 19.28 -5.04 21.19
CA ILE A 125 19.58 -5.88 20.01
C ILE A 125 20.52 -5.13 19.07
N CYS A 126 20.33 -3.82 18.91
CA CYS A 126 21.21 -2.96 18.13
C CYS A 126 22.64 -3.00 18.69
N LEU A 127 22.81 -2.76 19.99
CA LEU A 127 24.12 -2.82 20.66
C LEU A 127 24.77 -4.20 20.59
N ALA A 128 23.99 -5.28 20.70
CA ALA A 128 24.50 -6.66 20.59
C ALA A 128 25.04 -6.98 19.18
N LEU A 129 24.37 -6.49 18.13
CA LEU A 129 24.84 -6.67 16.76
C LEU A 129 26.13 -5.85 16.50
N PHE A 130 26.19 -4.61 17.00
CA PHE A 130 27.40 -3.79 16.91
C PHE A 130 28.58 -4.39 17.67
N SER A 131 28.39 -4.88 18.89
CA SER A 131 29.46 -5.49 19.69
C SER A 131 29.98 -6.78 19.06
N SER A 132 29.11 -7.59 18.46
CA SER A 132 29.50 -8.81 17.75
C SER A 132 30.32 -8.49 16.49
N LEU A 133 29.95 -7.45 15.73
CA LEU A 133 30.72 -6.99 14.57
C LEU A 133 32.13 -6.51 14.97
N ILE A 134 32.21 -5.71 16.04
CA ILE A 134 33.49 -5.22 16.58
C ILE A 134 34.34 -6.40 17.09
N GLY A 135 33.72 -7.37 17.75
CA GLY A 135 34.39 -8.59 18.19
C GLY A 135 34.99 -9.36 17.01
N ALA A 136 34.22 -9.56 15.95
CA ALA A 136 34.69 -10.26 14.75
C ALA A 136 35.85 -9.52 14.07
N THR A 137 35.79 -8.20 13.93
CA THR A 137 36.87 -7.42 13.31
C THR A 137 38.14 -7.45 14.15
N VAL A 138 38.03 -7.33 15.48
CA VAL A 138 39.19 -7.44 16.39
C VAL A 138 39.81 -8.83 16.32
N VAL A 139 39.01 -9.89 16.32
CA VAL A 139 39.51 -11.27 16.21
C VAL A 139 40.23 -11.47 14.88
N ILE A 140 39.63 -11.05 13.76
CA ILE A 140 40.25 -11.13 12.43
C ILE A 140 41.56 -10.35 12.40
N LEU A 141 41.60 -9.14 12.96
CA LEU A 141 42.82 -8.32 13.03
C LEU A 141 43.92 -9.00 13.87
N VAL A 142 43.57 -9.61 15.01
CA VAL A 142 44.52 -10.34 15.86
C VAL A 142 45.08 -11.56 15.14
N PHE A 143 44.25 -12.31 14.41
CA PHE A 143 44.73 -13.42 13.57
C PHE A 143 45.63 -12.92 12.45
N TYR A 144 45.25 -11.84 11.77
CA TYR A 144 46.05 -11.23 10.69
C TYR A 144 47.42 -10.73 11.18
N LEU A 145 47.47 -10.11 12.36
CA LEU A 145 48.72 -9.64 12.97
C LEU A 145 49.58 -10.75 13.58
N ARG A 146 49.02 -11.95 13.76
CA ARG A 146 49.75 -13.11 14.29
C ARG A 146 50.36 -14.00 13.20
N ASP A 147 49.88 -13.88 11.96
CA ASP A 147 50.41 -14.56 10.77
C ASP A 147 51.51 -13.75 10.04
N HIS A 148 51.85 -12.54 10.53
CA HIS A 148 52.92 -11.67 10.04
C HIS A 148 54.00 -11.47 11.12
#